data_AF-A0A2K0T2F8-F1
#
_entry.id   AF-A0A2K0T2F8-F1
#
_cell.length_a   1.000
_cell.length_b   1.000
_cell.length_c   1.000
_cell.angle_alpha   90.00
_cell.angle_beta   90.00
_cell.angle_gamma   90.00
#
_symmetry.space_group_name_H-M   'P 1'
#
loop_
_entity.id
_entity.type
_entity.pdbx_description
1 polymer ?
#
loop_
_entity_poly.entity_id
_entity_poly.type
_entity_poly.pdbx_seq_one_letter_code
_entity_poly.pdbx_strand_id
1 'polypeptide(L)'
;MAENTPSFDLISIIPGWIFGDDEQATTAEYFDSATTNALLMGFLRGSVAPFPMSGNSVHVEDVAQLHVAGLDPKIPGNQAYFATSDGIKGTIYEDGIDIIKKHFPEDIAQGRLKTTGKLPTITIRIDASKTEKTFGTKFIGFEGQVKSVVNQYLEITKN
;
A
#
# COMPACT_ATOMS: atom_id res chain seq x y z
N MET A 1 -17.92 20.64 32.51
CA MET A 1 -17.98 19.35 31.77
C MET A 1 -17.01 18.42 32.45
N ALA A 2 -17.40 17.19 32.77
CA ALA A 2 -16.48 16.24 33.39
C ALA A 2 -15.33 15.97 32.41
N GLU A 3 -14.09 16.06 32.89
CA GLU A 3 -12.90 15.69 32.13
C GLU A 3 -12.92 14.17 31.93
N ASN A 4 -13.30 13.72 30.72
CA ASN A 4 -13.16 12.32 30.33
C ASN A 4 -11.66 11.98 30.30
N THR A 5 -11.20 11.30 31.34
CA THR A 5 -9.81 10.87 31.54
C THR A 5 -9.76 9.33 31.46
N PRO A 6 -9.80 8.76 30.25
CA PRO A 6 -9.69 7.31 30.10
C PRO A 6 -8.36 6.80 30.66
N SER A 7 -8.36 5.57 31.17
CA SER A 7 -7.15 4.92 31.72
C SER A 7 -6.19 4.41 30.62
N PHE A 8 -6.42 4.79 29.37
CA PHE A 8 -5.65 4.37 28.21
C PHE A 8 -5.34 5.58 27.33
N ASP A 9 -4.24 5.48 26.59
CA ASP A 9 -3.91 6.42 25.54
C ASP A 9 -4.48 5.97 24.18
N LEU A 10 -4.79 6.93 23.32
CA LEU A 10 -5.24 6.66 21.95
C LEU A 10 -4.11 6.89 20.95
N ILE A 11 -3.75 5.88 20.17
CA ILE A 11 -2.84 6.02 19.03
C ILE A 11 -3.61 5.78 17.74
N SER A 12 -3.57 6.75 16.84
CA SER A 12 -4.23 6.67 15.53
C SER A 12 -3.20 6.41 14.43
N ILE A 13 -3.29 5.27 13.77
CA ILE A 13 -2.53 4.98 12.55
C ILE A 13 -3.37 5.41 11.35
N ILE A 14 -2.83 6.29 10.50
CA ILE A 14 -3.51 6.86 9.33
C ILE A 14 -2.80 6.35 8.08
N PRO A 15 -3.21 5.20 7.52
CA PRO A 15 -2.59 4.64 6.33
C PRO A 15 -2.99 5.40 5.06
N GLY A 16 -2.10 5.35 4.06
CA GLY A 16 -2.46 5.62 2.68
C GLY A 16 -3.22 4.46 2.03
N TRP A 17 -3.15 4.36 0.71
CA TRP A 17 -3.57 3.19 -0.04
C TRP A 17 -2.73 1.99 0.38
N ILE A 18 -3.38 1.03 1.02
CA ILE A 18 -2.72 -0.18 1.49
C ILE A 18 -2.57 -1.14 0.31
N PHE A 19 -1.35 -1.56 0.02
CA PHE A 19 -1.07 -2.60 -0.95
C PHE A 19 -0.20 -3.68 -0.33
N GLY A 20 -0.25 -4.88 -0.88
CA GLY A 20 0.59 -6.00 -0.46
C GLY A 20 -0.17 -7.31 -0.52
N ASP A 21 0.51 -8.40 -0.23
CA ASP A 21 -0.07 -9.72 -0.10
C ASP A 21 -1.15 -9.75 0.99
N ASP A 22 -2.34 -10.21 0.61
CA ASP A 22 -3.50 -10.30 1.49
C ASP A 22 -3.85 -11.77 1.71
N GLU A 23 -3.74 -12.27 2.94
CA GLU A 23 -4.02 -13.67 3.27
C GLU A 23 -5.46 -14.10 2.90
N GLN A 24 -6.38 -13.16 2.71
CA GLN A 24 -7.75 -13.43 2.27
C GLN A 24 -7.90 -13.57 0.76
N ALA A 25 -6.88 -13.20 -0.02
CA ALA A 25 -6.87 -13.35 -1.47
C ALA A 25 -6.67 -14.82 -1.85
N THR A 26 -7.77 -15.57 -1.98
CA THR A 26 -7.72 -17.00 -2.38
C THR A 26 -8.14 -17.25 -3.82
N THR A 27 -8.70 -16.24 -4.51
CA THR A 27 -9.16 -16.35 -5.91
C THR A 27 -8.77 -15.13 -6.73
N ALA A 28 -8.79 -15.27 -8.06
CA ALA A 28 -8.44 -14.18 -8.97
C ALA A 28 -9.43 -12.99 -8.88
N GLU A 29 -10.70 -13.28 -8.64
CA GLU A 29 -11.80 -12.30 -8.55
C GLU A 29 -11.66 -11.40 -7.31
N TYR A 30 -10.91 -11.83 -6.30
CA TYR A 30 -10.60 -11.01 -5.14
C TYR A 30 -9.95 -9.69 -5.57
N PHE A 31 -9.02 -9.76 -6.53
CA PHE A 31 -8.32 -8.62 -7.11
C PHE A 31 -9.16 -7.79 -8.09
N ASP A 32 -10.45 -8.06 -8.24
CA ASP A 32 -11.34 -7.27 -9.11
C ASP A 32 -12.21 -6.29 -8.34
N SER A 33 -12.49 -6.52 -7.05
CA SER A 33 -13.39 -5.63 -6.29
C SER A 33 -13.32 -5.69 -4.76
N ALA A 34 -12.72 -6.73 -4.17
CA ALA A 34 -12.85 -6.99 -2.73
C ALA A 34 -11.72 -6.37 -1.86
N THR A 35 -10.80 -5.61 -2.46
CA THR A 35 -9.57 -5.12 -1.80
C THR A 35 -9.03 -3.86 -2.47
N THR A 36 -8.23 -3.08 -1.74
CA THR A 36 -7.44 -1.98 -2.30
C THR A 36 -6.48 -2.45 -3.38
N ASN A 37 -5.97 -3.68 -3.31
CA ASN A 37 -5.14 -4.30 -4.34
C ASN A 37 -5.82 -4.34 -5.70
N ALA A 38 -7.16 -4.31 -5.77
CA ALA A 38 -7.89 -4.34 -7.02
C ALA A 38 -7.61 -3.11 -7.90
N LEU A 39 -7.31 -1.96 -7.27
CA LEU A 39 -6.90 -0.76 -7.99
C LEU A 39 -5.56 -0.98 -8.70
N LEU A 40 -4.56 -1.47 -7.97
CA LEU A 40 -3.21 -1.69 -8.48
C LEU A 40 -3.20 -2.83 -9.50
N MET A 41 -3.80 -3.97 -9.20
CA MET A 41 -3.87 -5.11 -10.12
C MET A 41 -4.74 -4.82 -11.34
N GLY A 42 -5.87 -4.14 -11.19
CA GLY A 42 -6.69 -3.73 -12.33
C GLY A 42 -5.87 -2.90 -13.32
N PHE A 43 -5.16 -1.90 -12.82
CA PHE A 43 -4.21 -1.10 -13.62
C PHE A 43 -3.14 -1.97 -14.29
N LEU A 44 -2.45 -2.84 -13.55
CA LEU A 44 -1.39 -3.71 -14.09
C LEU A 44 -1.92 -4.82 -15.02
N ARG A 45 -3.24 -5.02 -15.10
CA ARG A 45 -3.93 -5.90 -16.07
C ARG A 45 -4.62 -5.13 -17.20
N GLY A 46 -4.38 -3.82 -17.29
CA GLY A 46 -4.77 -3.00 -18.44
C GLY A 46 -6.00 -2.11 -18.24
N SER A 47 -6.56 -2.04 -17.03
CA SER A 47 -7.64 -1.09 -16.74
C SER A 47 -7.12 0.36 -16.80
N VAL A 48 -8.02 1.27 -17.17
CA VAL A 48 -7.77 2.71 -17.25
C VAL A 48 -8.64 3.39 -16.21
N ALA A 49 -8.01 4.01 -15.21
CA ALA A 49 -8.73 4.75 -14.19
C ALA A 49 -9.37 6.02 -14.81
N PRO A 50 -10.66 6.31 -14.52
CA PRO A 50 -11.34 7.48 -15.08
C PRO A 50 -10.91 8.81 -14.45
N PHE A 51 -10.25 8.76 -13.29
CA PHE A 51 -9.73 9.92 -12.57
C PHE A 51 -8.40 9.56 -11.88
N PRO A 52 -7.56 10.56 -11.58
CA PRO A 52 -6.33 10.33 -10.85
C PRO A 52 -6.56 9.93 -9.39
N MET A 53 -5.62 9.16 -8.83
CA MET A 53 -5.63 8.69 -7.45
C MET A 53 -4.54 9.38 -6.63
N SER A 54 -4.77 9.55 -5.33
CA SER A 54 -3.79 10.17 -4.42
C SER A 54 -2.56 9.28 -4.28
N GLY A 55 -1.38 9.86 -4.52
CA GLY A 55 -0.07 9.16 -4.53
C GLY A 55 0.49 8.89 -3.13
N ASN A 56 -0.29 8.29 -2.25
CA ASN A 56 0.10 7.89 -0.90
C ASN A 56 -0.17 6.40 -0.74
N SER A 57 0.85 5.57 -0.87
CA SER A 57 0.73 4.11 -0.69
C SER A 57 1.52 3.63 0.52
N VAL A 58 1.19 2.45 1.04
CA VAL A 58 1.90 1.80 2.14
C VAL A 58 1.73 0.30 2.04
N HIS A 59 2.75 -0.46 2.46
CA HIS A 59 2.63 -1.91 2.50
C HIS A 59 1.73 -2.37 3.65
N VAL A 60 0.91 -3.41 3.43
CA VAL A 60 0.02 -3.99 4.45
C VAL A 60 0.79 -4.43 5.70
N GLU A 61 1.95 -5.06 5.52
CA GLU A 61 2.81 -5.48 6.63
C GLU A 61 3.28 -4.30 7.48
N ASP A 62 3.67 -3.17 6.87
CA ASP A 62 4.08 -1.98 7.62
C ASP A 62 2.94 -1.48 8.50
N VAL A 63 1.71 -1.46 7.97
CA VAL A 63 0.53 -1.04 8.72
C VAL A 63 0.25 -2.01 9.88
N ALA A 64 0.33 -3.31 9.65
CA ALA A 64 0.16 -4.31 10.70
C ALA A 64 1.21 -4.17 11.81
N GLN A 65 2.48 -3.99 11.43
CA GLN A 65 3.58 -3.76 12.37
C GLN A 65 3.36 -2.50 13.22
N LEU A 66 2.89 -1.39 12.61
CA LEU A 66 2.57 -0.17 13.36
C LEU A 66 1.47 -0.38 14.41
N HIS A 67 0.42 -1.14 14.08
CA HIS A 67 -0.66 -1.41 15.04
C HIS A 67 -0.16 -2.21 16.23
N VAL A 68 0.72 -3.19 16.02
CA VAL A 68 1.30 -4.00 17.11
C VAL A 68 2.31 -3.17 17.91
N ALA A 69 3.23 -2.48 17.24
CA ALA A 69 4.27 -1.67 17.88
C ALA A 69 3.68 -0.49 18.66
N GLY A 70 2.54 0.05 18.23
CA GLY A 70 1.83 1.13 18.91
C GLY A 70 1.32 0.75 20.30
N LEU A 71 1.27 -0.54 20.63
CA LEU A 71 0.90 -1.00 21.98
C LEU A 71 2.05 -0.92 22.99
N ASP A 72 3.30 -0.69 22.54
CA ASP A 72 4.44 -0.49 23.45
C ASP A 72 4.25 0.84 24.21
N PRO A 73 4.24 0.84 25.56
CA PRO A 73 4.11 2.06 26.38
C PRO A 73 5.18 3.13 26.11
N LYS A 74 6.27 2.80 25.41
CA LYS A 74 7.29 3.76 24.96
C LYS A 74 6.81 4.62 23.80
N ILE A 75 5.82 4.18 23.02
CA ILE A 75 5.26 4.96 21.93
C ILE A 75 4.38 6.05 22.53
N PRO A 76 4.63 7.34 22.20
CA PRO A 76 3.83 8.43 22.71
C PRO A 76 2.35 8.29 22.31
N GLY A 77 1.50 8.14 23.33
CA GLY A 77 0.06 8.10 23.22
C GLY A 77 -0.59 9.42 22.82
N ASN A 78 -1.89 9.38 22.54
CA ASN A 78 -2.74 10.52 22.15
C ASN A 78 -2.23 11.27 20.91
N GLN A 79 -1.73 10.50 19.93
CA GLN A 79 -1.13 11.03 18.70
C GLN A 79 -1.60 10.27 17.47
N ALA A 80 -1.55 10.97 16.34
CA ALA A 80 -1.69 10.38 15.02
C ALA A 80 -0.33 10.18 14.34
N TYR A 81 -0.22 9.08 13.60
CA TYR A 81 0.93 8.68 12.81
C TYR A 81 0.50 8.33 11.40
N PHE A 82 1.02 9.04 10.40
CA PHE A 82 0.78 8.72 9.00
C PHE A 82 1.63 7.53 8.56
N ALA A 83 1.03 6.58 7.84
CA ALA A 83 1.72 5.45 7.26
C ALA A 83 1.66 5.55 5.73
N THR A 84 2.73 6.05 5.13
CA THR A 84 2.90 6.21 3.68
C THR A 84 4.38 6.07 3.34
N SER A 85 4.67 5.30 2.28
CA SER A 85 6.02 5.07 1.77
C SER A 85 6.54 6.27 0.97
N ASP A 86 7.82 6.22 0.62
CA ASP A 86 8.50 7.12 -0.32
C ASP A 86 8.51 8.62 0.06
N GLY A 87 8.13 8.92 1.30
CA GLY A 87 8.20 10.24 1.92
C GLY A 87 7.40 11.31 1.16
N ILE A 88 7.88 12.55 1.18
CA ILE A 88 7.18 13.72 0.61
C ILE A 88 6.96 13.60 -0.91
N LYS A 89 7.77 12.78 -1.59
CA LYS A 89 7.60 12.52 -3.03
C LYS A 89 6.34 11.70 -3.31
N GLY A 90 5.93 10.87 -2.35
CA GLY A 90 4.83 9.94 -2.50
C GLY A 90 5.09 8.89 -3.58
N THR A 91 4.02 8.24 -3.96
CA THR A 91 4.00 7.17 -4.95
C THR A 91 3.49 7.69 -6.28
N ILE A 92 4.18 7.35 -7.38
CA ILE A 92 3.66 7.52 -8.74
C ILE A 92 3.20 6.15 -9.23
N TYR A 93 1.89 5.95 -9.36
CA TYR A 93 1.34 4.63 -9.66
C TYR A 93 1.79 4.09 -11.02
N GLU A 94 1.97 4.97 -12.00
CA GLU A 94 2.37 4.56 -13.36
C GLU A 94 3.82 4.03 -13.44
N ASP A 95 4.66 4.30 -12.43
CA ASP A 95 5.97 3.64 -12.27
C ASP A 95 5.81 2.11 -12.12
N GLY A 96 4.62 1.64 -11.72
CA GLY A 96 4.25 0.24 -11.69
C GLY A 96 4.43 -0.46 -13.04
N ILE A 97 4.24 0.24 -14.17
CA ILE A 97 4.50 -0.33 -15.50
C ILE A 97 5.98 -0.67 -15.68
N ASP A 98 6.87 0.22 -15.24
CA ASP A 98 8.31 -0.01 -15.39
C ASP A 98 8.80 -1.07 -14.39
N ILE A 99 8.19 -1.13 -13.20
CA ILE A 99 8.42 -2.22 -12.23
C ILE A 99 8.03 -3.58 -12.84
N ILE A 100 6.85 -3.72 -13.46
CA ILE A 100 6.47 -5.01 -14.06
C ILE A 100 7.31 -5.37 -15.28
N LYS A 101 7.75 -4.40 -16.10
CA LYS A 101 8.70 -4.67 -17.20
C LYS A 101 10.03 -5.21 -16.68
N LYS A 102 10.49 -4.70 -15.54
CA LYS A 102 11.77 -5.08 -14.92
C LYS A 102 11.72 -6.47 -14.28
N HIS A 103 10.63 -6.80 -13.58
CA HIS A 103 10.57 -8.00 -12.73
C HIS A 103 9.70 -9.14 -13.28
N PHE A 104 8.74 -8.85 -14.17
CA PHE A 104 7.75 -9.81 -14.66
C PHE A 104 7.61 -9.83 -16.20
N PRO A 105 8.72 -9.84 -16.97
CA PRO A 105 8.64 -9.79 -18.44
C PRO A 105 7.94 -11.01 -19.04
N GLU A 106 8.07 -12.19 -18.42
CA GLU A 106 7.42 -13.42 -18.88
C GLU A 106 5.90 -13.37 -18.73
N ASP A 107 5.39 -12.87 -17.60
CA ASP A 107 3.95 -12.73 -17.35
C ASP A 107 3.31 -11.67 -18.25
N ILE A 108 4.08 -10.66 -18.68
CA ILE A 108 3.66 -9.72 -19.74
C ILE A 108 3.56 -10.45 -21.09
N ALA A 109 4.57 -11.24 -21.45
CA ALA A 109 4.57 -12.00 -22.70
C ALA A 109 3.43 -13.03 -22.78
N GLN A 110 3.03 -13.59 -21.63
CA GLN A 110 1.90 -14.51 -21.48
C GLN A 110 0.54 -13.80 -21.40
N GLY A 111 0.51 -12.46 -21.39
CA GLY A 111 -0.72 -11.66 -21.32
C GLY A 111 -1.39 -11.64 -19.94
N ARG A 112 -0.73 -12.15 -18.91
CA ARG A 112 -1.21 -12.15 -17.51
C ARG A 112 -1.10 -10.76 -16.89
N LEU A 113 -0.08 -10.00 -17.30
CA LEU A 113 0.10 -8.58 -16.99
C LEU A 113 0.08 -7.75 -18.29
N LYS A 114 -0.28 -6.47 -18.19
CA LYS A 114 -0.35 -5.56 -19.34
C LYS A 114 0.34 -4.24 -19.04
N THR A 115 0.97 -3.68 -20.07
CA THR A 115 1.62 -2.36 -20.01
C THR A 115 0.72 -1.23 -20.54
N THR A 116 -0.55 -1.51 -20.80
CA THR A 116 -1.50 -0.59 -21.44
C THR A 116 -2.42 0.11 -20.44
N GLY A 117 -2.38 -0.29 -19.17
CA GLY A 117 -3.19 0.31 -18.12
C GLY A 117 -2.78 1.75 -17.84
N LYS A 118 -3.69 2.51 -17.22
CA LYS A 118 -3.41 3.88 -16.77
C LYS A 118 -3.99 4.12 -15.39
N LEU A 119 -3.16 4.69 -14.52
CA LEU A 119 -3.56 5.06 -13.17
C LEU A 119 -2.91 6.42 -12.82
N PRO A 120 -3.45 7.53 -13.35
CA PRO A 120 -2.86 8.84 -13.14
C PRO A 120 -2.76 9.15 -11.64
N THR A 121 -1.70 9.85 -11.25
CA THR A 121 -1.43 10.15 -9.84
C THR A 121 -1.61 11.64 -9.56
N ILE A 122 -2.34 11.98 -8.49
CA ILE A 122 -2.22 13.29 -7.83
C ILE A 122 -1.17 13.16 -6.72
N THR A 123 -0.04 13.84 -6.88
CA THR A 123 0.98 13.90 -5.84
C THR A 123 0.45 14.69 -4.65
N ILE A 124 0.36 14.03 -3.50
CA ILE A 124 0.10 14.68 -2.22
C ILE A 124 1.36 14.63 -1.37
N ARG A 125 1.70 15.76 -0.73
CA ARG A 125 2.89 15.86 0.11
C ARG A 125 2.54 15.44 1.53
N ILE A 126 2.81 14.18 1.87
CA ILE A 126 2.68 13.67 3.24
C ILE A 126 4.07 13.38 3.79
N ASP A 127 4.36 13.91 4.98
CA ASP A 127 5.60 13.64 5.70
C ASP A 127 5.36 12.57 6.78
N ALA A 128 5.81 11.35 6.49
CA ALA A 128 5.75 10.23 7.43
C ALA A 128 7.03 10.08 8.29
N SER A 129 7.96 11.04 8.22
CA SER A 129 9.24 10.96 8.95
C SER A 129 9.06 10.91 10.47
N LYS A 130 7.98 11.50 11.00
CA LYS A 130 7.59 11.35 12.40
C LYS A 130 7.36 9.87 12.74
N THR A 131 6.53 9.18 11.95
CA THR A 131 6.20 7.77 12.17
C THR A 131 7.45 6.89 12.09
N GLU A 132 8.25 7.04 11.04
CA GLU A 132 9.50 6.27 10.88
C GLU A 132 10.46 6.46 12.08
N LYS A 133 10.61 7.69 12.56
CA LYS A 133 11.46 8.00 13.73
C LYS A 133 10.90 7.43 15.02
N THR A 134 9.58 7.56 15.26
CA THR A 134 8.94 7.10 16.49
C THR A 134 8.94 5.58 16.58
N PHE A 135 8.68 4.88 15.48
CA PHE A 135 8.56 3.42 15.45
C PHE A 135 9.88 2.72 15.09
N GLY A 136 10.92 3.48 14.72
CA GLY A 136 12.23 2.91 14.36
C GLY A 136 12.19 2.05 13.10
N THR A 137 11.28 2.33 12.17
CA THR A 137 11.06 1.54 10.95
C THR A 137 11.21 2.39 9.69
N LYS A 138 11.38 1.72 8.55
CA LYS A 138 11.36 2.30 7.21
C LYS A 138 10.32 1.58 6.38
N PHE A 139 9.39 2.35 5.81
CA PHE A 139 8.32 1.80 5.00
C PHE A 139 8.86 1.11 3.75
N ILE A 140 8.23 0.02 3.38
CA ILE A 140 8.48 -0.67 2.12
C ILE A 140 8.05 0.26 0.97
N GLY A 141 9.00 0.60 0.11
CA GLY A 141 8.76 1.46 -1.06
C GLY A 141 7.81 0.84 -2.08
N PHE A 142 7.30 1.67 -2.99
CA PHE A 142 6.30 1.23 -3.96
C PHE A 142 6.71 0.03 -4.83
N GLU A 143 7.99 -0.10 -5.21
CA GLU A 143 8.50 -1.28 -5.93
C GLU A 143 8.29 -2.59 -5.15
N GLY A 144 8.48 -2.57 -3.83
CA GLY A 144 8.22 -3.72 -2.97
C GLY A 144 6.73 -4.06 -2.89
N GLN A 145 5.89 -3.04 -2.79
CA GLN A 145 4.43 -3.20 -2.78
C GLN A 145 3.91 -3.80 -4.08
N VAL A 146 4.35 -3.30 -5.24
CA VAL A 146 3.97 -3.86 -6.55
C VAL A 146 4.38 -5.32 -6.66
N LYS A 147 5.62 -5.66 -6.27
CA LYS A 147 6.10 -7.05 -6.31
C LYS A 147 5.27 -7.96 -5.42
N SER A 148 4.93 -7.51 -4.21
CA SER A 148 4.12 -8.28 -3.26
C SER A 148 2.75 -8.65 -3.85
N VAL A 149 2.01 -7.65 -4.33
CA VAL A 149 0.68 -7.85 -4.93
C VAL A 149 0.72 -8.71 -6.20
N VAL A 150 1.67 -8.43 -7.10
CA VAL A 150 1.78 -9.16 -8.37
C VAL A 150 2.18 -10.61 -8.14
N ASN A 151 3.14 -10.89 -7.25
CA ASN A 151 3.54 -12.25 -6.92
C ASN A 151 2.36 -13.09 -6.43
N GLN A 152 1.57 -12.55 -5.49
CA GLN A 152 0.41 -13.25 -4.95
C GLN A 152 -0.65 -13.52 -6.04
N TYR A 153 -0.97 -12.52 -6.86
CA TYR A 153 -1.90 -12.70 -7.97
C TYR A 153 -1.44 -13.80 -8.95
N LEU A 154 -0.16 -13.79 -9.31
CA LEU A 154 0.41 -14.78 -10.22
C LEU A 154 0.47 -16.17 -9.60
N GLU A 155 0.63 -16.29 -8.28
CA GLU A 155 0.56 -17.57 -7.57
C GLU A 155 -0.86 -18.16 -7.63
N ILE A 156 -1.87 -17.36 -7.30
CA ILE A 156 -3.28 -17.78 -7.27
C ILE A 156 -3.79 -18.18 -8.67
N THR A 157 -3.28 -17.53 -9.72
CA THR A 157 -3.72 -17.75 -11.12
C THR A 157 -2.88 -18.76 -11.89
N LYS A 158 -1.95 -19.50 -11.24
CA LYS A 158 -1.19 -20.57 -11.90
C LYS A 158 -2.00 -21.83 -12.22
N ASN A 159 -3.25 -21.91 -11.75
CA ASN A 159 -4.15 -23.04 -11.96
C ASN A 159 -4.98 -22.91 -13.24
#